data_AF-A0A662IQW9-F1
#
_entry.id   AF-A0A662IQW9-F1
#
_cell.length_a   1.000
_cell.length_b   1.000
_cell.length_c   1.000
_cell.angle_alpha   90.00
_cell.angle_beta   90.00
_cell.angle_gamma   90.00
#
_symmetry.space_group_name_H-M   'P 1'
#
loop_
_entity.id
_entity.type
_entity.pdbx_description
1 polymer ?
#
loop_
_entity_poly.entity_id
_entity_poly.type
_entity_poly.pdbx_seq_one_letter_code
_entity_poly.pdbx_strand_id
1 'polypeptide(L)'
;MKKELLELLEKDKEFRYAVIGYLGLDRIERAQTAILEEVKKLWEEVRALREGQERLWEENRKIWEEIKALREGQEKLWEEVRALREGQERLWEENRKIWEEIKALREGQEKLWEEVRALREGQGRLWEEVRALREGQERLWEENRKIWEEIK
;
A
#
# COMPACT_ATOMS: atom_id res chain seq x y z
N MET A 1 38.78 -91.06 -15.12
CA MET A 1 37.76 -90.28 -14.37
C MET A 1 37.81 -88.76 -14.59
N LYS A 2 38.72 -87.96 -13.98
CA LYS A 2 38.64 -86.49 -14.10
C LYS A 2 38.81 -85.96 -15.53
N LYS A 3 39.69 -86.58 -16.31
CA LYS A 3 39.96 -86.23 -17.72
C LYS A 3 38.78 -86.55 -18.64
N GLU A 4 38.18 -87.73 -18.48
CA GLU A 4 36.97 -88.13 -19.21
C GLU A 4 35.77 -87.23 -18.90
N LEU A 5 35.62 -86.79 -17.64
CA LEU A 5 34.52 -85.91 -17.23
C LEU A 5 34.66 -84.51 -17.85
N LEU A 6 35.88 -84.00 -17.97
CA LEU A 6 36.16 -82.75 -18.69
C LEU A 6 35.95 -82.89 -20.21
N GLU A 7 36.39 -84.00 -20.82
CA GLU A 7 36.14 -84.26 -22.25
C GLU A 7 34.64 -84.38 -22.58
N LEU A 8 33.86 -85.03 -21.69
CA LEU A 8 32.39 -85.10 -21.81
C LEU A 8 31.75 -83.71 -21.64
N LEU A 9 32.20 -82.92 -20.66
CA LEU A 9 31.78 -81.53 -20.55
C LEU A 9 32.11 -80.73 -21.82
N GLU A 10 33.21 -81.01 -22.51
CA GLU A 10 33.63 -80.28 -23.72
C GLU A 10 32.90 -80.69 -25.00
N LYS A 11 32.69 -82.00 -25.19
CA LYS A 11 32.20 -82.57 -26.46
C LYS A 11 30.72 -82.93 -26.44
N ASP A 12 30.15 -83.25 -25.27
CA ASP A 12 28.76 -83.66 -25.12
C ASP A 12 27.91 -82.49 -24.60
N LYS A 13 27.05 -81.99 -25.48
CA LYS A 13 26.14 -80.87 -25.21
C LYS A 13 25.07 -81.25 -24.19
N GLU A 14 24.52 -82.46 -24.24
CA GLU A 14 23.47 -82.92 -23.33
C GLU A 14 24.03 -83.13 -21.92
N PHE A 15 25.20 -83.75 -21.81
CA PHE A 15 25.90 -83.92 -20.53
C PHE A 15 26.25 -82.56 -19.91
N ARG A 16 26.76 -81.60 -20.71
CA ARG A 16 27.05 -80.23 -20.23
C ARG A 16 25.80 -79.54 -19.68
N TYR A 17 24.67 -79.58 -20.39
CA TYR A 17 23.43 -78.97 -19.90
C TYR A 17 22.86 -79.66 -18.67
N ALA A 18 22.96 -81.00 -18.58
CA ALA A 18 22.56 -81.73 -17.39
C ALA A 18 23.38 -81.31 -16.17
N VAL A 19 24.71 -81.18 -16.30
CA VAL A 19 25.59 -80.71 -15.21
C VAL A 19 25.28 -79.26 -14.84
N ILE A 20 25.06 -78.36 -15.81
CA ILE A 20 24.62 -76.97 -15.57
C ILE A 20 23.29 -76.93 -14.80
N GLY A 21 22.35 -77.79 -15.16
CA GLY A 21 21.05 -77.93 -14.48
C GLY A 21 21.18 -78.48 -13.05
N TYR A 22 21.95 -79.55 -12.85
CA TYR A 22 22.20 -80.16 -11.53
C TYR A 22 22.93 -79.24 -10.57
N LEU A 23 23.90 -78.47 -11.07
CA LEU A 23 24.62 -77.46 -10.28
C LEU A 23 23.82 -76.16 -10.09
N GLY A 24 22.63 -76.04 -10.69
CA GLY A 24 21.78 -74.85 -10.58
C GLY A 24 22.32 -73.61 -11.29
N LEU A 25 23.34 -73.74 -12.14
CA LEU A 25 24.00 -72.62 -12.82
C LEU A 25 23.05 -71.89 -13.77
N ASP A 26 22.15 -72.61 -14.45
CA ASP A 26 21.10 -72.00 -15.30
C ASP A 26 20.16 -71.10 -14.49
N ARG A 27 19.76 -71.51 -13.28
CA ARG A 27 18.91 -70.69 -12.40
C ARG A 27 19.64 -69.44 -11.93
N ILE A 28 20.93 -69.56 -11.61
CA ILE A 28 21.78 -68.44 -11.19
C ILE A 28 21.92 -67.42 -12.32
N GLU A 29 22.19 -67.86 -13.56
CA GLU A 29 22.35 -66.97 -14.72
C GLU A 29 21.05 -66.21 -15.04
N ARG A 30 19.89 -66.89 -14.97
CA ARG A 30 18.58 -66.24 -15.15
C ARG A 30 18.29 -65.23 -14.04
N ALA A 31 18.58 -65.59 -12.78
CA ALA A 31 18.41 -64.68 -11.65
C ALA A 31 19.32 -63.46 -11.77
N GLN A 32 20.59 -63.64 -12.18
CA GLN A 32 21.52 -62.53 -12.43
C GLN A 32 21.02 -61.61 -13.54
N THR A 33 20.52 -62.16 -14.65
CA THR A 33 19.96 -61.37 -15.74
C THR A 33 18.74 -60.56 -15.26
N ALA A 34 17.81 -61.18 -14.53
CA ALA A 34 16.65 -60.49 -13.98
C ALA A 34 17.03 -59.39 -12.98
N ILE A 35 18.02 -59.63 -12.11
CA ILE A 35 18.55 -58.62 -11.19
C ILE A 35 19.18 -57.45 -11.97
N LEU A 36 19.95 -57.72 -13.02
CA LEU A 36 20.57 -56.67 -13.84
C LEU A 36 19.52 -55.80 -14.53
N GLU A 37 18.43 -56.39 -15.03
CA GLU A 37 17.32 -55.64 -15.60
C GLU A 37 16.65 -54.74 -14.57
N GLU A 38 16.40 -55.26 -13.36
CA GLU A 38 15.75 -54.47 -12.30
C GLU A 38 16.66 -53.36 -11.77
N VAL A 39 17.97 -53.61 -11.64
CA VAL A 39 18.96 -52.58 -11.30
C VAL A 39 18.99 -51.48 -12.35
N LYS A 40 18.88 -51.80 -13.65
CA LYS A 40 18.80 -50.79 -14.72
C LYS A 40 17.55 -49.92 -14.57
N LYS A 41 16.38 -50.52 -14.32
CA LYS A 41 15.14 -49.77 -14.08
C LYS A 41 15.26 -48.85 -12.86
N LEU A 42 15.81 -49.35 -11.75
CA LEU A 42 16.06 -48.53 -10.56
C LEU A 42 16.97 -47.35 -10.86
N TRP A 43 18.00 -47.52 -11.69
CA TRP A 43 18.86 -46.41 -12.13
C TRP A 43 18.10 -45.36 -12.95
N GLU A 44 17.19 -45.79 -13.84
CA GLU A 44 16.33 -44.88 -14.59
C GLU A 44 15.37 -44.12 -13.69
N GLU A 45 14.75 -44.79 -12.71
CA GLU A 45 13.87 -44.17 -11.71
C GLU A 45 14.64 -43.17 -10.84
N VAL A 46 15.82 -43.54 -10.34
CA VAL A 46 16.68 -42.63 -9.55
C VAL A 46 17.07 -41.40 -10.36
N ARG A 47 17.36 -41.56 -11.66
CA ARG A 47 17.66 -40.44 -12.54
C ARG A 47 16.44 -39.53 -12.71
N ALA A 48 15.26 -40.09 -12.98
CA ALA A 48 14.03 -39.32 -13.11
C ALA A 48 13.69 -38.56 -11.81
N LEU A 49 13.90 -39.19 -10.65
CA LEU A 49 13.72 -38.53 -9.35
C LEU A 49 14.68 -37.36 -9.15
N ARG A 50 15.96 -37.51 -9.54
CA ARG A 50 16.94 -36.41 -9.48
C ARG A 50 16.54 -35.24 -10.37
N GLU A 51 16.13 -35.51 -11.60
CA GLU A 51 15.66 -34.46 -12.52
C GLU A 51 14.40 -33.77 -11.97
N GLY A 52 13.48 -34.52 -11.37
CA GLY A 52 12.31 -33.96 -10.68
C GLY A 52 12.70 -33.09 -9.47
N GLN A 53 13.69 -33.52 -8.68
CA GLN A 53 14.19 -32.75 -7.56
C GLN A 53 14.83 -31.43 -8.00
N GLU A 54 15.63 -31.44 -9.08
CA GLU A 54 16.23 -30.23 -9.64
C GLU A 54 15.17 -29.22 -10.09
N ARG A 55 14.11 -29.68 -10.78
CA ARG A 55 12.99 -28.82 -11.16
C ARG A 55 12.29 -28.19 -9.96
N LEU A 56 12.04 -28.98 -8.91
CA LEU A 56 11.47 -28.45 -7.67
C LEU A 56 12.37 -27.40 -7.03
N TRP A 57 13.69 -27.58 -7.04
CA TRP A 57 14.62 -26.56 -6.55
C TRP A 57 14.55 -25.26 -7.35
N GLU A 58 14.46 -25.34 -8.68
CA GLU A 58 14.31 -24.16 -9.54
C GLU A 58 12.99 -23.43 -9.29
N GLU A 59 11.87 -24.15 -9.18
CA GLU A 59 10.57 -23.58 -8.84
C GLU A 59 10.59 -22.90 -7.47
N ASN A 60 11.17 -23.57 -6.47
CA ASN A 60 11.27 -23.01 -5.12
C ASN A 60 12.11 -21.72 -5.12
N ARG A 61 13.19 -21.67 -5.93
CA ARG A 61 14.00 -20.46 -6.09
C ARG A 61 13.19 -19.31 -6.71
N LYS A 62 12.38 -19.57 -7.73
CA LYS A 62 11.50 -18.56 -8.33
C LYS A 62 10.48 -18.03 -7.32
N ILE A 63 9.87 -18.91 -6.54
CA ILE A 63 8.94 -18.53 -5.46
C ILE A 63 9.64 -17.61 -4.44
N TRP A 64 10.88 -17.91 -4.05
CA TRP A 64 11.64 -17.04 -3.16
C TRP A 64 11.93 -15.66 -3.74
N GLU A 65 12.23 -15.57 -5.03
CA GLU A 65 12.41 -14.29 -5.73
C GLU A 65 11.11 -13.47 -5.78
N GLU A 66 9.97 -14.12 -6.06
CA GLU A 66 8.64 -13.49 -6.02
C GLU A 66 8.28 -13.00 -4.61
N ILE A 67 8.51 -13.81 -3.57
CA ILE A 67 8.29 -13.43 -2.17
C ILE A 67 9.13 -12.20 -1.82
N LYS A 68 10.38 -12.14 -2.27
CA LYS A 68 11.25 -10.98 -2.03
C LYS A 68 10.70 -9.73 -2.71
N ALA A 69 10.30 -9.82 -3.98
CA ALA A 69 9.71 -8.70 -4.71
C ALA A 69 8.40 -8.20 -4.06
N LEU A 70 7.56 -9.12 -3.57
CA LEU A 70 6.34 -8.77 -2.84
C LEU A 70 6.64 -8.03 -1.53
N ARG A 71 7.67 -8.45 -0.78
CA ARG A 71 8.10 -7.76 0.44
C ARG A 71 8.59 -6.34 0.15
N GLU A 72 9.41 -6.17 -0.88
CA GLU A 72 9.88 -4.84 -1.31
C GLU A 72 8.71 -3.95 -1.76
N GLY A 73 7.72 -4.51 -2.47
CA GLY A 73 6.49 -3.81 -2.84
C GLY A 73 5.65 -3.39 -1.64
N GLN A 74 5.51 -4.26 -0.63
CA GLN A 74 4.81 -3.93 0.61
C GLN A 74 5.50 -2.80 1.38
N GLU A 75 6.83 -2.79 1.45
CA GLU A 75 7.58 -1.74 2.14
C GLU A 75 7.35 -0.36 1.51
N LYS A 76 7.39 -0.27 0.17
CA LYS A 76 7.08 0.96 -0.56
C LYS A 76 5.66 1.45 -0.30
N LEU A 77 4.68 0.54 -0.29
CA LEU A 77 3.28 0.91 0.03
C LEU A 77 3.15 1.45 1.45
N TRP A 78 3.90 0.90 2.41
CA TRP A 78 3.91 1.42 3.78
C TRP A 78 4.51 2.84 3.87
N GLU A 79 5.57 3.12 3.11
CA GLU A 79 6.15 4.46 3.01
C GLU A 79 5.15 5.47 2.40
N GLU A 80 4.48 5.09 1.31
CA GLU A 80 3.46 5.93 0.66
C GLU A 80 2.29 6.22 1.62
N VAL A 81 1.79 5.21 2.33
CA VAL A 81 0.72 5.38 3.33
C VAL A 81 1.16 6.32 4.45
N ARG A 82 2.41 6.23 4.91
CA ARG A 82 2.94 7.15 5.93
C ARG A 82 2.98 8.59 5.40
N ALA A 83 3.51 8.80 4.20
CA ALA A 83 3.57 10.13 3.58
C ALA A 83 2.17 10.74 3.38
N LEU A 84 1.19 9.93 2.98
CA LEU A 84 -0.21 10.38 2.86
C LEU A 84 -0.80 10.80 4.22
N ARG A 85 -0.52 10.06 5.30
CA ARG A 85 -0.97 10.42 6.65
C ARG A 85 -0.36 11.75 7.12
N GLU A 86 0.94 11.93 6.92
CA GLU A 86 1.63 13.19 7.24
C GLU A 86 1.05 14.37 6.42
N GLY A 87 0.76 14.14 5.13
CA GLY A 87 0.10 15.13 4.28
C GLY A 87 -1.30 15.50 4.78
N GLN A 88 -2.10 14.51 5.20
CA GLN A 88 -3.42 14.76 5.78
C GLN A 88 -3.35 15.56 7.08
N GLU A 89 -2.38 15.27 7.95
CA GLU A 89 -2.20 16.00 9.21
C GLU A 89 -1.87 17.48 8.96
N ARG A 90 -0.97 17.77 8.00
CA ARG A 90 -0.65 19.15 7.59
C ARG A 90 -1.88 19.89 7.06
N LEU A 91 -2.70 19.25 6.22
CA LEU A 91 -3.93 19.84 5.71
C LEU A 91 -4.93 20.14 6.84
N TRP A 92 -5.01 19.29 7.86
CA TRP A 92 -5.86 19.53 9.02
C TRP A 92 -5.38 20.74 9.84
N GLU A 93 -4.07 20.88 10.04
CA GLU A 93 -3.48 22.05 10.70
C GLU A 93 -3.74 23.35 9.93
N GLU A 94 -3.55 23.35 8.61
CA GLU A 94 -3.83 24.50 7.76
C GLU A 94 -5.32 24.87 7.81
N ASN A 95 -6.20 23.89 7.70
CA ASN A 95 -7.64 24.13 7.77
C ASN A 95 -8.06 24.72 9.13
N ARG A 96 -7.43 24.26 10.22
CA ARG A 96 -7.65 24.84 11.56
C ARG A 96 -7.23 26.31 11.62
N LYS A 97 -6.07 26.66 11.06
CA LYS A 97 -5.61 28.07 10.99
C LYS A 97 -6.60 28.94 10.20
N ILE A 98 -7.08 28.43 9.06
CA ILE A 98 -8.10 29.12 8.25
C ILE A 98 -9.38 29.37 9.07
N TRP A 99 -9.83 28.40 9.85
CA TRP A 99 -11.00 28.58 10.72
C TRP A 99 -10.78 29.63 11.82
N GLU A 100 -9.59 29.68 12.41
CA GLU A 100 -9.21 30.70 13.38
C GLU A 100 -9.19 32.10 12.74
N GLU A 101 -8.65 32.24 11.53
CA GLU A 101 -8.67 33.50 10.76
C GLU A 101 -10.10 33.93 10.40
N ILE A 102 -10.95 33.00 9.94
CA ILE A 102 -12.37 33.27 9.65
C ILE A 102 -13.09 33.77 10.90
N LYS A 103 -12.81 33.18 12.07
CA LYS A 103 -13.39 33.61 13.34
C LYS A 103 -12.96 35.04 13.68
N ALA A 104 -11.67 35.34 13.59
CA ALA A 104 -11.14 36.68 13.84
C ALA A 104 -11.72 37.73 12.88
N LEU A 105 -11.89 37.39 11.60
CA LEU A 105 -12.53 38.27 10.61
C LEU A 105 -14.00 38.55 10.97
N ARG A 106 -14.75 37.54 11.43
CA ARG A 106 -16.14 37.73 11.86
C ARG A 106 -16.23 38.66 13.08
N GLU A 107 -15.37 38.47 14.07
CA GLU A 107 -15.30 39.35 15.25
C GLU A 107 -14.93 40.79 14.85
N GLY A 108 -14.00 40.96 13.91
CA GLY A 108 -13.65 42.27 13.35
C GLY A 108 -14.81 42.94 12.61
N GLN A 109 -15.57 42.18 11.83
CA GLN A 109 -16.77 42.68 11.16
C GLN A 109 -17.85 43.13 12.14
N GLU A 110 -18.08 42.37 13.22
CA GLU A 110 -19.06 42.73 14.25
C GLU A 110 -18.72 44.06 14.92
N LYS A 111 -17.45 44.27 15.29
CA LYS A 111 -16.97 45.56 15.82
C LYS A 111 -17.18 46.73 14.84
N LEU A 112 -16.87 46.52 13.56
CA LEU A 112 -17.12 47.55 12.54
C LEU A 112 -18.61 47.88 12.42
N TRP A 113 -19.50 46.89 12.54
CA TRP A 113 -20.94 47.15 12.55
C TRP A 113 -21.39 47.98 13.76
N GLU A 114 -20.82 47.71 14.94
CA GLU A 114 -21.08 48.51 16.14
C GLU A 114 -20.59 49.96 15.97
N GLU A 115 -19.38 50.16 15.45
CA GLU A 115 -18.83 51.50 15.17
C GLU A 115 -19.69 52.26 14.15
N VAL A 116 -20.10 51.61 13.07
CA VAL A 116 -21.00 52.20 12.07
C VAL A 116 -22.35 52.59 12.69
N ARG A 117 -22.90 51.77 13.59
CA ARG A 117 -24.14 52.10 14.30
C ARG A 117 -23.94 53.34 15.19
N ALA A 118 -22.87 53.38 15.97
CA ALA A 118 -22.55 54.52 16.84
C ALA A 118 -22.36 55.82 16.04
N LEU A 119 -21.67 55.75 14.89
CA LEU A 119 -21.53 56.90 13.99
C LEU A 119 -22.87 57.40 13.44
N ARG A 120 -23.77 56.49 13.06
CA ARG A 120 -25.12 56.86 12.60
C ARG A 120 -25.93 57.54 13.70
N GLU A 121 -25.87 57.04 14.92
CA GLU A 121 -26.53 57.65 16.08
C GLU A 121 -25.96 59.05 16.36
N GLY A 122 -24.63 59.20 16.35
CA GLY A 122 -23.96 60.49 16.52
C GLY A 122 -24.35 61.49 15.42
N GLN A 123 -24.42 61.03 14.16
CA GLN A 123 -24.90 61.86 13.05
C GLN A 123 -26.35 62.31 13.26
N GLY A 124 -27.22 61.42 13.75
CA GLY A 124 -28.61 61.75 14.10
C GLY A 124 -28.71 62.88 15.13
N ARG A 125 -27.93 62.81 16.22
CA ARG A 125 -27.88 63.87 17.24
C ARG A 125 -27.39 65.21 16.67
N LEU A 126 -26.35 65.20 15.85
CA LEU A 126 -25.87 66.40 15.18
C LEU A 126 -26.94 67.05 14.29
N TRP A 127 -27.74 66.25 13.58
CA TRP A 127 -28.86 66.77 12.79
C TRP A 127 -29.92 67.45 13.67
N GLU A 128 -30.23 66.89 14.83
CA GLU A 128 -31.16 67.48 15.80
C GLU A 128 -30.63 68.81 16.34
N GLU A 129 -29.34 68.87 16.72
CA GLU A 129 -28.69 70.11 17.17
C GLU A 129 -28.69 71.19 16.09
N VAL A 130 -28.36 70.84 14.84
CA VAL A 130 -28.40 71.77 13.70
C VAL A 130 -29.82 72.29 13.48
N ARG A 131 -30.84 71.43 13.62
CA ARG A 131 -32.25 71.85 13.51
C ARG A 131 -32.62 72.83 14.62
N ALA A 132 -32.28 72.53 15.87
CA ALA A 132 -32.54 73.40 17.01
C ALA A 132 -31.84 74.77 16.87
N LEU A 133 -30.60 74.79 16.39
CA LEU A 133 -29.86 76.04 16.11
C LEU A 133 -30.55 76.87 15.02
N ARG A 134 -31.04 76.24 13.95
CA ARG A 134 -31.81 76.94 12.90
C ARG A 134 -33.09 77.55 13.44
N GLU A 135 -33.87 76.78 14.21
CA GLU A 135 -35.09 77.29 14.85
C GLU A 135 -34.80 78.44 15.81
N GLY A 136 -33.71 78.35 16.58
CA GLY A 136 -33.24 79.44 17.44
C GLY A 136 -32.84 80.70 16.66
N GLN A 137 -32.15 80.53 15.53
CA GLN A 137 -31.78 81.63 14.65
C GLN A 137 -33.01 82.32 14.04
N GLU A 138 -34.02 81.56 13.61
CA GLU A 138 -35.27 82.09 13.08
C GLU A 138 -36.01 82.93 14.12
N ARG A 139 -36.11 82.46 15.37
CA ARG A 139 -36.70 83.23 16.47
C ARG A 139 -35.99 84.56 16.74
N LEU A 140 -34.65 84.53 16.77
CA LEU A 140 -33.86 85.77 16.94
C LEU A 140 -34.06 86.75 15.79
N TRP A 141 -34.23 86.26 14.56
CA TRP A 141 -34.55 87.11 13.41
C TRP A 141 -35.94 87.76 13.55
N GLU A 142 -36.94 87.01 14.00
CA GLU A 142 -38.28 87.54 14.28
C GLU A 142 -38.28 88.59 15.39
N GLU A 143 -37.56 88.33 16.50
CA GLU A 143 -37.40 89.29 17.59
C GLU A 143 -36.72 90.58 17.15
N ASN A 144 -35.60 90.46 16.43
CA ASN A 144 -34.91 91.63 15.86
C ASN A 144 -35.85 92.42 14.95
N ARG A 145 -36.62 91.76 14.08
CA ARG A 145 -37.58 92.42 13.20
C ARG A 145 -38.62 93.22 13.98
N LYS A 146 -39.18 92.65 15.06
CA LYS A 146 -40.14 93.36 15.93
C LYS A 146 -39.52 94.59 16.57
N ILE A 147 -38.29 94.49 17.09
CA ILE A 147 -37.56 95.63 17.67
C ILE A 147 -37.37 96.75 16.62
N TRP A 148 -37.00 96.40 15.39
CA TRP A 148 -36.87 97.36 14.30
C TRP A 148 -38.20 98.03 13.92
N GLU A 149 -39.32 97.29 14.01
CA GLU A 149 -40.66 97.84 13.80
C GLU A 149 -41.10 98.78 14.94
N GLU A 150 -40.68 98.53 16.18
CA GLU A 150 -40.98 99.37 17.36
C GLU A 150 -40.16 100.68 17.41
N ILE A 151 -38.94 100.68 16.86
CA ILE A 151 -38.05 101.85 16.86
C ILE A 151 -38.35 102.83 15.70
N LYS A 152 -39.16 102.42 14.73
CA LYS A 152 -39.50 103.20 13.53
C LYS A 152 -40.76 104.06 13.73
#